data_AF-A0A354B3V0-F1
#
_entry.id   AF-A0A354B3V0-F1
#
_cell.length_a   1.000
_cell.length_b   1.000
_cell.length_c   1.000
_cell.angle_alpha   90.00
_cell.angle_beta   90.00
_cell.angle_gamma   90.00
#
_symmetry.space_group_name_H-M   'P 1'
#
loop_
_entity.id
_entity.type
_entity.pdbx_description
1 polymer ?
#
loop_
_entity_poly.entity_id
_entity_poly.type
_entity_poly.pdbx_seq_one_letter_code
_entity_poly.pdbx_strand_id
1 'polypeptide(L)'
;VVEAVAPQRDRLKAAVIFPSMPEVMRLNKLGTFSMAQLGQSKSAIASFMKKRKEANGAGFQDAMLKLLNTLPTVLKYLPVEKAQDARSFMLSFQYWLGGTPDNLRNFLLMLADKYVFPRGDSQRPAVEVAEPQVFPDLGIWHPLAPSMFEDLKEYLNWTASRTDLSDKARRGPVIGLVLQRSHIVTGDEAHYVAVIQEMEYRGATVIPVFCGGLDFTKPVNAFFYDPLNPQLPIVDGVVSLTGFALVGGPARQDHPKAVEVLKSLNRPYMVALPLVFQTTQEWE
;
A
#
# COMPACT_ATOMS: atom_id res chain seq x y z
N VAL A 1 1.75 21.46 -13.02
CA VAL A 1 0.98 20.31 -13.59
C VAL A 1 -0.25 20.77 -14.35
N VAL A 2 -1.20 21.46 -13.71
CA VAL A 2 -2.45 21.90 -14.37
C VAL A 2 -2.20 22.72 -15.64
N GLU A 3 -1.33 23.73 -15.55
CA GLU A 3 -0.97 24.59 -16.69
C GLU A 3 -0.39 23.82 -17.88
N ALA A 4 0.35 22.73 -17.63
CA ALA A 4 0.96 21.92 -18.68
C ALA A 4 -0.01 20.92 -19.30
N VAL A 5 -0.88 20.32 -18.49
CA VAL A 5 -1.75 19.21 -18.91
C VAL A 5 -3.09 19.69 -19.45
N ALA A 6 -3.67 20.76 -18.89
CA ALA A 6 -4.98 21.26 -19.30
C ALA A 6 -5.07 21.60 -20.80
N PRO A 7 -4.07 22.30 -21.41
CA PRO A 7 -4.10 22.58 -22.86
C PRO A 7 -4.03 21.32 -23.73
N GLN A 8 -3.48 20.23 -23.19
CA GLN A 8 -3.26 18.97 -23.90
C GLN A 8 -4.34 17.92 -23.62
N ARG A 9 -5.29 18.23 -22.71
CA ARG A 9 -6.26 17.25 -22.19
C ARG A 9 -7.09 16.60 -23.31
N ASP A 10 -7.48 17.36 -24.32
CA ASP A 10 -8.28 16.83 -25.43
C ASP A 10 -7.45 15.96 -26.39
N ARG A 11 -6.16 16.29 -26.57
CA ARG A 11 -5.21 15.48 -27.35
C ARG A 11 -4.87 14.15 -26.68
N LEU A 12 -4.76 14.13 -25.35
CA LEU A 12 -4.45 12.93 -24.59
C LEU A 12 -5.55 11.87 -24.76
N LYS A 13 -5.17 10.65 -25.15
CA LYS A 13 -6.10 9.51 -25.28
C LYS A 13 -6.68 9.07 -23.94
N ALA A 14 -5.88 9.17 -22.89
CA ALA A 14 -6.29 9.01 -21.50
C ALA A 14 -5.44 9.91 -20.60
N ALA A 15 -6.03 10.40 -19.51
CA ALA A 15 -5.35 11.07 -18.41
C ALA A 15 -5.90 10.48 -17.11
N VAL A 16 -5.09 9.63 -16.46
CA VAL A 16 -5.45 8.94 -15.22
C VAL A 16 -4.73 9.61 -14.07
N ILE A 17 -5.50 10.15 -13.13
CA ILE A 17 -5.01 10.91 -11.99
C ILE A 17 -5.65 10.33 -10.74
N PHE A 18 -4.84 9.62 -9.97
CA PHE A 18 -5.21 9.12 -8.66
C PHE A 18 -5.35 10.25 -7.64
N PRO A 19 -5.85 9.99 -6.42
CA PRO A 19 -6.13 11.04 -5.46
C PRO A 19 -5.00 12.07 -5.35
N SER A 20 -5.35 13.34 -5.45
CA SER A 20 -4.44 14.48 -5.58
C SER A 20 -5.22 15.74 -5.20
N MET A 21 -4.62 16.93 -5.33
CA MET A 21 -5.38 18.16 -5.16
C MET A 21 -6.57 18.23 -6.14
N PRO A 22 -7.73 18.76 -5.74
CA PRO A 22 -8.94 18.77 -6.57
C PRO A 22 -8.75 19.33 -7.98
N GLU A 23 -7.91 20.35 -8.13
CA GLU A 23 -7.58 20.98 -9.41
C GLU A 23 -6.88 20.02 -10.37
N VAL A 24 -5.99 19.17 -9.84
CA VAL A 24 -5.30 18.13 -10.61
C VAL A 24 -6.26 16.99 -10.92
N MET A 25 -7.07 16.57 -9.93
CA MET A 25 -8.06 15.49 -10.15
C MET A 25 -9.08 15.81 -11.25
N ARG A 26 -9.41 17.09 -11.48
CA ARG A 26 -10.32 17.51 -12.58
C ARG A 26 -9.76 17.22 -13.97
N LEU A 27 -8.45 17.03 -14.11
CA LEU A 27 -7.82 16.71 -15.38
C LEU A 27 -8.07 15.26 -15.80
N ASN A 28 -8.59 14.39 -14.91
CA ASN A 28 -8.98 13.02 -15.25
C ASN A 28 -9.83 12.96 -16.52
N LYS A 29 -9.45 12.06 -17.43
CA LYS A 29 -10.13 11.78 -18.69
C LYS A 29 -9.89 10.32 -19.06
N LEU A 30 -10.93 9.51 -19.03
CA LEU A 30 -10.86 8.12 -19.46
C LEU A 30 -12.10 7.81 -20.30
N GLY A 31 -11.96 7.86 -21.63
CA GLY A 31 -13.10 7.83 -22.53
C GLY A 31 -14.11 8.92 -22.19
N THR A 32 -15.33 8.52 -21.92
CA THR A 32 -16.43 9.38 -21.49
C THR A 32 -16.41 9.72 -20.00
N PHE A 33 -15.62 9.02 -19.17
CA PHE A 33 -15.54 9.26 -17.73
C PHE A 33 -14.74 10.53 -17.39
N SER A 34 -15.31 11.36 -16.52
CA SER A 34 -14.62 12.49 -15.88
C SER A 34 -15.17 12.77 -14.48
N MET A 35 -14.34 13.38 -13.62
CA MET A 35 -14.74 13.73 -12.25
C MET A 35 -15.93 14.71 -12.18
N ALA A 36 -16.25 15.42 -13.27
CA ALA A 36 -17.44 16.27 -13.37
C ALA A 36 -18.75 15.46 -13.29
N GLN A 37 -18.72 14.18 -13.68
CA GLN A 37 -19.88 13.29 -13.71
C GLN A 37 -20.22 12.67 -12.35
N LEU A 38 -19.34 12.77 -11.35
CA LEU A 38 -19.64 12.47 -9.93
C LEU A 38 -20.53 13.56 -9.28
N GLY A 39 -21.17 14.38 -10.12
CA GLY A 39 -21.69 15.73 -9.89
C GLY A 39 -22.95 15.88 -9.03
N GLN A 40 -23.29 14.92 -8.16
CA GLN A 40 -24.27 15.14 -7.09
C GLN A 40 -23.68 15.12 -5.67
N SER A 41 -22.37 14.84 -5.53
CA SER A 41 -21.66 14.91 -4.24
C SER A 41 -20.72 16.13 -4.12
N LYS A 42 -21.03 17.23 -4.83
CA LYS A 42 -20.22 18.45 -4.86
C LYS A 42 -19.96 19.04 -3.46
N SER A 43 -20.85 18.82 -2.49
CA SER A 43 -20.62 19.25 -1.11
C SER A 43 -19.71 18.30 -0.35
N ALA A 44 -19.92 16.98 -0.43
CA ALA A 44 -19.23 16.01 0.42
C ALA A 44 -17.75 15.82 0.06
N ILE A 45 -17.40 15.69 -1.22
CA ILE A 45 -16.01 15.41 -1.63
C ILE A 45 -15.14 16.66 -1.53
N ALA A 46 -15.67 17.83 -1.91
CA ALA A 46 -14.92 19.09 -1.88
C ALA A 46 -14.71 19.62 -0.45
N SER A 47 -15.73 19.55 0.42
CA SER A 47 -15.59 19.95 1.83
C SER A 47 -14.70 18.97 2.61
N PHE A 48 -14.69 17.69 2.24
CA PHE A 48 -13.82 16.67 2.81
C PHE A 48 -12.35 16.86 2.46
N MET A 49 -12.04 17.15 1.19
CA MET A 49 -10.66 17.46 0.76
C MET A 49 -10.16 18.77 1.38
N LYS A 50 -11.05 19.75 1.60
CA LYS A 50 -10.72 21.02 2.29
C LYS A 50 -10.42 20.82 3.77
N LYS A 51 -11.22 20.02 4.51
CA LYS A 51 -10.97 19.64 5.91
C LYS A 51 -9.67 18.82 6.11
N ARG A 52 -9.12 18.24 5.04
CA ARG A 52 -7.90 17.41 5.08
C ARG A 52 -6.59 18.13 4.79
N LYS A 53 -6.63 19.39 4.35
CA LYS A 53 -5.43 20.24 4.33
C LYS A 53 -4.84 20.40 5.75
N GLU A 54 -5.65 20.13 6.77
CA GLU A 54 -5.32 20.24 8.20
C GLU A 54 -4.90 18.90 8.84
N ALA A 55 -5.17 17.74 8.22
CA ALA A 55 -4.92 16.42 8.81
C ALA A 55 -3.70 15.73 8.19
N ASN A 56 -2.76 15.36 9.06
CA ASN A 56 -1.50 14.64 8.80
C ASN A 56 -1.62 13.53 7.73
N GLY A 57 -0.53 13.29 6.97
CA GLY A 57 -0.43 12.46 5.75
C GLY A 57 -0.99 11.02 5.75
N ALA A 58 -1.57 10.56 6.86
CA ALA A 58 -2.38 9.34 6.95
C ALA A 58 -3.73 9.41 6.18
N GLY A 59 -4.17 10.60 5.73
CA GLY A 59 -5.46 10.78 5.07
C GLY A 59 -5.54 10.37 3.59
N PHE A 60 -4.41 10.10 2.93
CA PHE A 60 -4.39 9.76 1.50
C PHE A 60 -5.09 8.42 1.24
N GLN A 61 -4.71 7.38 1.98
CA GLN A 61 -5.19 6.01 1.82
C GLN A 61 -6.69 5.89 2.10
N ASP A 62 -7.16 6.50 3.18
CA ASP A 62 -8.59 6.58 3.49
C ASP A 62 -9.39 7.28 2.38
N ALA A 63 -8.79 8.28 1.70
CA ALA A 63 -9.42 8.92 0.55
C ALA A 63 -9.50 7.96 -0.65
N MET A 64 -8.44 7.16 -0.87
CA MET A 64 -8.37 6.15 -1.93
C MET A 64 -9.40 5.04 -1.73
N LEU A 65 -9.44 4.44 -0.53
CA LEU A 65 -10.39 3.38 -0.18
C LEU A 65 -11.83 3.88 -0.21
N LYS A 66 -12.09 5.10 0.28
CA LYS A 66 -13.42 5.70 0.21
C LYS A 66 -13.85 5.99 -1.24
N LEU A 67 -12.93 6.40 -2.11
CA LEU A 67 -13.21 6.58 -3.54
C LEU A 67 -13.56 5.25 -4.21
N LEU A 68 -12.78 4.18 -3.95
CA LEU A 68 -13.09 2.84 -4.44
C LEU A 68 -14.43 2.31 -3.96
N ASN A 69 -14.76 2.52 -2.68
CA ASN A 69 -16.01 2.03 -2.10
C ASN A 69 -17.23 2.85 -2.57
N THR A 70 -17.04 4.11 -2.97
CA THR A 70 -18.15 4.98 -3.41
C THR A 70 -18.43 4.86 -4.91
N LEU A 71 -17.43 4.58 -5.73
CA LEU A 71 -17.60 4.49 -7.19
C LEU A 71 -18.69 3.47 -7.63
N PRO A 72 -18.77 2.23 -7.08
CA PRO A 72 -19.83 1.28 -7.42
C PRO A 72 -21.25 1.82 -7.22
N THR A 73 -21.45 2.64 -6.20
CA THR A 73 -22.77 3.22 -5.89
C THR A 73 -23.22 4.25 -6.94
N VAL A 74 -22.26 4.86 -7.64
CA VAL A 74 -22.51 5.82 -8.73
C VAL A 74 -22.67 5.09 -10.07
N LEU A 75 -21.97 3.96 -10.27
CA LEU A 75 -22.03 3.18 -11.52
C LEU A 75 -23.44 2.76 -11.92
N LYS A 76 -24.33 2.46 -10.96
CA LYS A 76 -25.72 2.03 -11.22
C LYS A 76 -26.61 3.11 -11.86
N TYR A 77 -26.20 4.38 -11.80
CA TYR A 77 -26.95 5.51 -12.35
C TYR A 77 -26.39 6.03 -13.68
N LEU A 78 -25.30 5.43 -14.17
CA LEU A 78 -24.64 5.83 -15.41
C LEU A 78 -25.12 4.97 -16.59
N PRO A 79 -25.26 5.56 -17.80
CA PRO A 79 -25.39 4.81 -19.04
C PRO A 79 -24.28 3.76 -19.19
N VAL A 80 -24.57 2.64 -19.84
CA VAL A 80 -23.68 1.46 -19.92
C VAL A 80 -22.25 1.83 -20.35
N GLU A 81 -22.10 2.63 -21.40
CA GLU A 81 -20.79 3.06 -21.91
C GLU A 81 -19.99 3.87 -20.86
N LYS A 82 -20.66 4.82 -20.18
CA LYS A 82 -20.04 5.61 -19.10
C LYS A 82 -19.69 4.75 -17.88
N ALA A 83 -20.52 3.74 -17.59
CA ALA A 83 -20.25 2.79 -16.53
C ALA A 83 -19.02 1.92 -16.84
N GLN A 84 -18.80 1.54 -18.10
CA GLN A 84 -17.60 0.79 -18.50
C GLN A 84 -16.32 1.63 -18.38
N ASP A 85 -16.37 2.91 -18.71
CA ASP A 85 -15.24 3.82 -18.52
C ASP A 85 -14.93 4.07 -17.05
N ALA A 86 -15.97 4.24 -16.23
CA ALA A 86 -15.80 4.38 -14.79
C ALA A 86 -15.29 3.08 -14.13
N ARG A 87 -15.70 1.90 -14.60
CA ARG A 87 -15.11 0.60 -14.21
C ARG A 87 -13.64 0.50 -14.61
N SER A 88 -13.30 0.95 -15.82
CA SER A 88 -11.91 0.96 -16.27
C SER A 88 -11.05 1.90 -15.41
N PHE A 89 -11.58 3.04 -14.96
CA PHE A 89 -10.89 3.88 -13.98
C PHE A 89 -10.69 3.15 -12.64
N MET A 90 -11.71 2.43 -12.14
CA MET A 90 -11.58 1.62 -10.93
C MET A 90 -10.51 0.52 -11.05
N LEU A 91 -10.52 -0.24 -12.15
CA LEU A 91 -9.50 -1.26 -12.41
C LEU A 91 -8.10 -0.64 -12.48
N SER A 92 -7.98 0.49 -13.20
CA SER A 92 -6.74 1.25 -13.29
C SER A 92 -6.19 1.62 -11.91
N PHE A 93 -7.10 1.93 -10.99
CA PHE A 93 -6.77 2.32 -9.64
C PHE A 93 -6.39 1.13 -8.76
N GLN A 94 -7.04 -0.01 -8.94
CA GLN A 94 -6.68 -1.26 -8.27
C GLN A 94 -5.29 -1.76 -8.69
N TYR A 95 -4.95 -1.70 -9.97
CA TYR A 95 -3.59 -2.00 -10.44
C TYR A 95 -2.57 -1.07 -9.77
N TRP A 96 -2.84 0.23 -9.74
CA TRP A 96 -1.94 1.20 -9.12
C TRP A 96 -1.74 0.94 -7.62
N LEU A 97 -2.79 0.57 -6.89
CA LEU A 97 -2.71 0.22 -5.47
C LEU A 97 -1.96 -1.09 -5.22
N GLY A 98 -2.10 -2.04 -6.13
CA GLY A 98 -1.34 -3.28 -6.10
C GLY A 98 0.16 -3.02 -6.24
N GLY A 99 0.55 -2.13 -7.16
CA GLY A 99 1.91 -1.58 -7.26
C GLY A 99 3.00 -2.55 -7.72
N THR A 100 2.68 -3.83 -7.94
CA THR A 100 3.61 -4.82 -8.50
C THR A 100 3.98 -4.47 -9.95
N PRO A 101 5.13 -4.95 -10.45
CA PRO A 101 5.49 -4.83 -11.86
C PRO A 101 4.40 -5.35 -12.81
N ASP A 102 3.79 -6.50 -12.49
CA ASP A 102 2.69 -7.08 -13.28
C ASP A 102 1.43 -6.22 -13.26
N ASN A 103 1.09 -5.64 -12.11
CA ASN A 103 -0.04 -4.73 -12.04
C ASN A 103 0.19 -3.49 -12.90
N LEU A 104 1.38 -2.89 -12.86
CA LEU A 104 1.71 -1.72 -13.69
C LEU A 104 1.73 -2.08 -15.18
N ARG A 105 2.23 -3.27 -15.54
CA ARG A 105 2.15 -3.80 -16.90
C ARG A 105 0.70 -3.94 -17.37
N ASN A 106 -0.14 -4.60 -16.59
CA ASN A 106 -1.56 -4.82 -16.92
C ASN A 106 -2.36 -3.51 -16.94
N PHE A 107 -2.05 -2.56 -16.06
CA PHE A 107 -2.58 -1.20 -16.11
C PHE A 107 -2.30 -0.52 -17.46
N LEU A 108 -1.05 -0.54 -17.93
CA LEU A 108 -0.67 0.08 -19.19
C LEU A 108 -1.29 -0.66 -20.39
N LEU A 109 -1.31 -2.00 -20.37
CA LEU A 109 -1.94 -2.82 -21.41
C LEU A 109 -3.44 -2.55 -21.50
N MET A 110 -4.14 -2.48 -20.36
CA MET A 110 -5.56 -2.16 -20.32
C MET A 110 -5.86 -0.78 -20.92
N LEU A 111 -5.06 0.24 -20.55
CA LEU A 111 -5.24 1.59 -21.07
C LEU A 111 -4.95 1.66 -22.58
N ALA A 112 -3.88 0.99 -23.03
CA ALA A 112 -3.49 0.93 -24.42
C ALA A 112 -4.58 0.25 -25.27
N ASP A 113 -5.07 -0.92 -24.83
CA ASP A 113 -6.05 -1.72 -25.58
C ASP A 113 -7.41 -1.02 -25.71
N LYS A 114 -7.88 -0.37 -24.62
CA LYS A 114 -9.20 0.26 -24.58
C LYS A 114 -9.25 1.69 -25.14
N TYR A 115 -8.21 2.50 -24.90
CA TYR A 115 -8.29 3.96 -25.13
C TYR A 115 -7.30 4.50 -26.16
N VAL A 116 -6.14 3.85 -26.34
CA VAL A 116 -5.09 4.34 -27.25
C VAL A 116 -5.21 3.68 -28.61
N PHE A 117 -5.34 2.35 -28.63
CA PHE A 117 -5.39 1.52 -29.83
C PHE A 117 -6.65 0.66 -29.84
N PRO A 118 -7.88 1.21 -29.77
CA PRO A 118 -9.11 0.41 -29.71
C PRO A 118 -9.20 -0.57 -30.90
N ARG A 119 -9.72 -1.78 -30.67
CA ARG A 119 -9.69 -2.85 -31.68
C ARG A 119 -10.32 -2.49 -33.02
N GLY A 120 -11.49 -1.84 -33.04
CA GLY A 120 -12.19 -1.58 -34.30
C GLY A 120 -12.21 -2.81 -35.23
N ASP A 121 -11.90 -2.60 -36.52
CA ASP A 121 -11.76 -3.65 -37.53
C ASP A 121 -10.34 -4.25 -37.63
N SER A 122 -9.46 -3.99 -36.65
CA SER A 122 -8.09 -4.50 -36.71
C SER A 122 -8.04 -6.00 -36.42
N GLN A 123 -7.28 -6.75 -37.23
CA GLN A 123 -7.03 -8.18 -37.03
C GLN A 123 -6.03 -8.47 -35.89
N ARG A 124 -5.87 -7.54 -34.94
CA ARG A 124 -4.87 -7.65 -33.87
C ARG A 124 -5.31 -8.69 -32.82
N PRO A 125 -4.39 -9.53 -32.33
CA PRO A 125 -4.72 -10.55 -31.34
C PRO A 125 -5.35 -10.00 -30.05
N ALA A 126 -6.05 -10.91 -29.35
CA ALA A 126 -6.23 -10.90 -27.89
C ALA A 126 -5.14 -10.17 -27.11
N VAL A 127 -5.32 -8.92 -26.65
CA VAL A 127 -4.51 -8.47 -25.50
C VAL A 127 -5.14 -9.07 -24.26
N GLU A 128 -4.49 -10.07 -23.71
CA GLU A 128 -4.87 -10.64 -22.43
C GLU A 128 -4.36 -9.73 -21.31
N VAL A 129 -5.29 -9.26 -20.49
CA VAL A 129 -5.01 -8.39 -19.34
C VAL A 129 -5.48 -9.15 -18.10
N ALA A 130 -4.54 -9.55 -17.25
CA ALA A 130 -4.85 -10.25 -16.01
C ALA A 130 -5.42 -9.28 -14.97
N GLU A 131 -6.34 -9.76 -14.12
CA GLU A 131 -6.97 -8.95 -13.06
C GLU A 131 -5.94 -8.38 -12.06
N PRO A 132 -6.23 -7.23 -11.43
CA PRO A 132 -5.32 -6.61 -10.46
C PRO A 132 -5.05 -7.51 -9.25
N GLN A 133 -3.78 -7.67 -8.91
CA GLN A 133 -3.38 -8.26 -7.64
C GLN A 133 -3.41 -7.18 -6.54
N VAL A 134 -4.24 -7.37 -5.52
CA VAL A 134 -4.37 -6.43 -4.42
C VAL A 134 -3.74 -7.02 -3.16
N PHE A 135 -2.99 -6.19 -2.44
CA PHE A 135 -2.35 -6.56 -1.17
C PHE A 135 -2.93 -5.70 -0.05
N PRO A 136 -3.05 -6.26 1.17
CA PRO A 136 -3.46 -5.49 2.34
C PRO A 136 -2.57 -4.26 2.54
N ASP A 137 -3.15 -3.21 3.11
CA ASP A 137 -2.42 -1.98 3.40
C ASP A 137 -1.54 -2.13 4.64
N LEU A 138 -2.00 -2.94 5.58
CA LEU A 138 -1.43 -3.15 6.90
C LEU A 138 -1.46 -4.65 7.15
N GLY A 139 -0.35 -5.23 7.60
CA GLY A 139 -0.32 -6.66 7.84
C GLY A 139 1.01 -7.18 8.33
N ILE A 140 1.08 -8.50 8.37
CA ILE A 140 2.27 -9.29 8.68
C ILE A 140 2.66 -10.05 7.41
N TRP A 141 3.94 -10.02 7.05
CA TRP A 141 4.46 -10.69 5.86
C TRP A 141 5.67 -11.55 6.20
N HIS A 142 5.65 -12.83 5.83
CA HIS A 142 6.81 -13.71 6.00
C HIS A 142 7.16 -14.37 4.66
N PRO A 143 8.46 -14.50 4.29
CA PRO A 143 8.85 -15.01 2.98
C PRO A 143 8.40 -16.45 2.69
N LEU A 144 8.29 -17.28 3.73
CA LEU A 144 7.79 -18.66 3.63
C LEU A 144 6.27 -18.79 3.75
N ALA A 145 5.55 -17.70 4.04
CA ALA A 145 4.10 -17.75 4.13
C ALA A 145 3.46 -17.77 2.74
N PRO A 146 2.34 -18.50 2.55
CA PRO A 146 1.63 -18.52 1.27
C PRO A 146 0.95 -17.18 0.93
N SER A 147 0.70 -16.34 1.94
CA SER A 147 0.06 -15.04 1.81
C SER A 147 0.44 -14.11 2.96
N MET A 148 0.13 -12.82 2.81
CA MET A 148 0.15 -11.86 3.91
C MET A 148 -0.98 -12.15 4.90
N PHE A 149 -0.82 -11.71 6.15
CA PHE A 149 -1.83 -11.85 7.21
C PHE A 149 -2.31 -10.48 7.66
N GLU A 150 -3.63 -10.31 7.78
CA GLU A 150 -4.27 -9.10 8.35
C GLU A 150 -4.60 -9.26 9.84
N ASP A 151 -4.44 -10.47 10.38
CA ASP A 151 -4.72 -10.83 11.76
C ASP A 151 -3.51 -11.53 12.42
N LEU A 152 -3.19 -11.09 13.64
CA LEU A 152 -2.06 -11.62 14.40
C LEU A 152 -2.24 -13.10 14.78
N LYS A 153 -3.46 -13.52 15.13
CA LYS A 153 -3.73 -14.89 15.57
C LYS A 153 -3.56 -15.86 14.40
N GLU A 154 -3.99 -15.49 13.20
CA GLU A 154 -3.73 -16.26 11.99
C GLU A 154 -2.23 -16.44 11.74
N TYR A 155 -1.45 -15.36 11.85
CA TYR A 155 0.01 -15.42 11.72
C TYR A 155 0.68 -16.33 12.76
N LEU A 156 0.28 -16.21 14.04
CA LEU A 156 0.84 -17.03 15.11
C LEU A 156 0.46 -18.51 14.96
N ASN A 157 -0.76 -18.82 14.54
CA ASN A 157 -1.19 -20.19 14.25
C ASN A 157 -0.38 -20.79 13.09
N TRP A 158 -0.19 -20.02 12.01
CA TRP A 158 0.64 -20.45 10.89
C TRP A 158 2.09 -20.68 11.35
N THR A 159 2.67 -19.76 12.11
CA THR A 159 4.02 -19.86 12.67
C THR A 159 4.17 -21.10 13.55
N ALA A 160 3.18 -21.39 14.40
CA ALA A 160 3.16 -22.59 15.22
C ALA A 160 3.08 -23.88 14.39
N SER A 161 2.41 -23.86 13.23
CA SER A 161 2.25 -25.02 12.34
C SER A 161 3.47 -25.32 11.46
N ARG A 162 4.40 -24.37 11.31
CA ARG A 162 5.64 -24.55 10.53
C ARG A 162 6.42 -25.77 11.03
N THR A 163 7.10 -26.50 10.15
CA THR A 163 7.95 -27.64 10.54
C THR A 163 9.43 -27.31 10.46
N ASP A 164 9.78 -26.23 9.76
CA ASP A 164 11.14 -25.74 9.56
C ASP A 164 11.65 -24.87 10.73
N LEU A 165 10.73 -24.28 11.52
CA LEU A 165 11.08 -23.46 12.68
C LEU A 165 11.51 -24.33 13.88
N SER A 166 12.74 -24.13 14.35
CA SER A 166 13.34 -24.93 15.43
C SER A 166 12.64 -24.77 16.79
N ASP A 167 12.74 -25.77 17.66
CA ASP A 167 12.25 -25.70 19.05
C ASP A 167 12.93 -24.61 19.88
N LYS A 168 14.16 -24.23 19.49
CA LYS A 168 14.88 -23.09 20.08
C LYS A 168 14.19 -21.79 19.70
N ALA A 169 13.83 -21.61 18.43
CA ALA A 169 13.13 -20.42 17.95
C ALA A 169 11.73 -20.25 18.58
N ARG A 170 10.98 -21.34 18.71
CA ARG A 170 9.63 -21.33 19.33
C ARG A 170 9.61 -20.93 20.80
N ARG A 171 10.69 -21.20 21.51
CA ARG A 171 10.85 -20.88 22.94
C ARG A 171 11.78 -19.69 23.16
N GLY A 172 12.32 -19.14 22.08
CA GLY A 172 13.23 -18.02 22.09
C GLY A 172 12.51 -16.69 22.13
N PRO A 173 13.25 -15.58 21.99
CA PRO A 173 12.66 -14.26 22.00
C PRO A 173 11.80 -14.02 20.76
N VAL A 174 10.78 -13.20 20.90
CA VAL A 174 9.93 -12.73 19.81
C VAL A 174 10.41 -11.35 19.36
N ILE A 175 10.85 -11.22 18.12
CA ILE A 175 11.38 -9.96 17.56
C ILE A 175 10.40 -9.38 16.56
N GLY A 176 9.91 -8.17 16.82
CA GLY A 176 9.12 -7.42 15.86
C GLY A 176 10.01 -6.77 14.80
N LEU A 177 9.70 -6.94 13.52
CA LEU A 177 10.33 -6.19 12.44
C LEU A 177 9.36 -5.20 11.84
N VAL A 178 9.79 -3.95 11.61
CA VAL A 178 9.01 -2.95 10.87
C VAL A 178 9.57 -2.80 9.47
N LEU A 179 8.76 -3.16 8.48
CA LEU A 179 9.11 -3.21 7.06
C LEU A 179 8.31 -2.19 6.24
N GLN A 180 8.81 -1.86 5.05
CA GLN A 180 8.03 -1.09 4.08
C GLN A 180 7.31 -2.02 3.12
N ARG A 181 6.00 -1.78 2.93
CA ARG A 181 5.17 -2.55 1.97
C ARG A 181 5.72 -2.47 0.54
N SER A 182 6.31 -1.34 0.15
CA SER A 182 6.83 -1.11 -1.21
C SER A 182 7.80 -2.21 -1.64
N HIS A 183 8.83 -2.51 -0.84
CA HIS A 183 9.80 -3.55 -1.18
C HIS A 183 9.17 -4.94 -1.28
N ILE A 184 8.15 -5.22 -0.46
CA ILE A 184 7.44 -6.50 -0.52
C ILE A 184 6.61 -6.63 -1.80
N VAL A 185 5.90 -5.58 -2.20
CA VAL A 185 5.07 -5.64 -3.42
C VAL A 185 5.88 -5.49 -4.71
N THR A 186 7.09 -4.91 -4.66
CA THR A 186 7.98 -4.86 -5.82
C THR A 186 8.84 -6.12 -5.96
N GLY A 187 8.97 -6.92 -4.91
CA GLY A 187 9.86 -8.08 -4.84
C GLY A 187 11.30 -7.74 -4.46
N ASP A 188 11.58 -6.48 -4.10
CA ASP A 188 12.91 -6.01 -3.66
C ASP A 188 13.17 -6.34 -2.18
N GLU A 189 12.80 -7.54 -1.76
CA GLU A 189 12.69 -7.97 -0.37
C GLU A 189 13.82 -8.88 0.10
N ALA A 190 14.82 -9.15 -0.74
CA ALA A 190 15.90 -10.11 -0.47
C ALA A 190 16.61 -9.86 0.88
N HIS A 191 16.84 -8.60 1.22
CA HIS A 191 17.43 -8.21 2.50
C HIS A 191 16.49 -8.46 3.70
N TYR A 192 15.17 -8.30 3.53
CA TYR A 192 14.18 -8.69 4.54
C TYR A 192 14.18 -10.21 4.74
N VAL A 193 14.22 -10.99 3.65
CA VAL A 193 14.33 -12.45 3.72
C VAL A 193 15.56 -12.88 4.52
N ALA A 194 16.72 -12.30 4.21
CA ALA A 194 17.98 -12.64 4.88
C ALA A 194 17.93 -12.32 6.39
N VAL A 195 17.39 -11.15 6.78
CA VAL A 195 17.29 -10.77 8.19
C VAL A 195 16.33 -11.69 8.95
N ILE A 196 15.16 -11.98 8.38
CA ILE A 196 14.17 -12.88 8.98
C ILE A 196 14.80 -14.27 9.18
N GLN A 197 15.41 -14.82 8.14
CA GLN A 197 16.03 -16.15 8.18
C GLN A 197 17.17 -16.22 9.21
N GLU A 198 18.01 -15.19 9.30
CA GLU A 198 19.12 -15.14 10.27
C GLU A 198 18.61 -15.04 11.71
N MET A 199 17.55 -14.27 11.97
CA MET A 199 16.92 -14.20 13.30
C MET A 199 16.32 -15.55 13.71
N GLU A 200 15.59 -16.21 12.80
CA GLU A 200 15.01 -17.53 13.04
C GLU A 200 16.09 -18.60 13.27
N TYR A 201 17.15 -18.58 12.45
CA TYR A 201 18.31 -19.47 12.60
C TYR A 201 18.98 -19.30 13.96
N ARG A 202 19.12 -18.06 14.45
CA ARG A 202 19.68 -17.79 15.80
C ARG A 202 18.76 -18.21 16.94
N GLY A 203 17.50 -18.49 16.64
CA GLY A 203 16.53 -18.99 17.59
C GLY A 203 15.57 -17.92 18.10
N ALA A 204 15.21 -16.94 17.29
CA ALA A 204 14.10 -16.03 17.56
C ALA A 204 12.85 -16.43 16.77
N THR A 205 11.67 -16.10 17.27
CA THR A 205 10.45 -16.02 16.46
C THR A 205 10.31 -14.57 15.95
N VAL A 206 9.93 -14.37 14.70
CA VAL A 206 9.89 -13.03 14.11
C VAL A 206 8.45 -12.61 13.82
N ILE A 207 8.08 -11.35 14.07
CA ILE A 207 6.80 -10.75 13.67
C ILE A 207 7.07 -9.58 12.71
N PRO A 208 7.17 -9.85 11.40
CA PRO A 208 7.46 -8.85 10.38
C PRO A 208 6.21 -8.09 9.92
N VAL A 209 6.01 -6.89 10.46
CA VAL A 209 4.87 -6.03 10.17
C VAL A 209 5.21 -5.00 9.09
N PHE A 210 4.22 -4.63 8.28
CA PHE A 210 4.35 -3.58 7.28
C PHE A 210 3.13 -2.66 7.30
N CYS A 211 3.28 -1.46 6.74
CA CYS A 211 2.16 -0.66 6.27
C CYS A 211 2.48 0.05 4.95
N GLY A 212 1.46 0.37 4.16
CA GLY A 212 1.57 1.16 2.94
C GLY A 212 1.73 2.66 3.20
N GLY A 213 1.41 3.11 4.41
CA GLY A 213 1.53 4.50 4.83
C GLY A 213 2.89 4.80 5.47
N LEU A 214 3.05 6.04 5.93
CA LEU A 214 4.23 6.50 6.66
C LEU A 214 3.98 6.57 8.17
N ASP A 215 2.97 5.85 8.67
CA ASP A 215 2.61 5.82 10.09
C ASP A 215 2.72 4.38 10.61
N PHE A 216 3.95 3.99 10.92
CA PHE A 216 4.29 2.65 11.40
C PHE A 216 3.85 2.41 12.85
N THR A 217 3.25 3.40 13.53
CA THR A 217 2.60 3.14 14.82
C THR A 217 1.35 2.27 14.69
N LYS A 218 0.70 2.31 13.51
CA LYS A 218 -0.47 1.46 13.22
C LYS A 218 -0.12 -0.03 13.30
N PRO A 219 0.87 -0.57 12.55
CA PRO A 219 1.24 -1.98 12.64
C PRO A 219 1.79 -2.36 14.01
N VAL A 220 2.57 -1.48 14.66
CA VAL A 220 3.07 -1.72 16.02
C VAL A 220 1.91 -1.97 16.99
N ASN A 221 0.92 -1.08 17.01
CA ASN A 221 -0.23 -1.22 17.91
C ASN A 221 -1.15 -2.39 17.54
N ALA A 222 -1.23 -2.74 16.25
CA ALA A 222 -2.10 -3.81 15.79
C ALA A 222 -1.53 -5.21 16.05
N PHE A 223 -0.20 -5.40 15.97
CA PHE A 223 0.39 -6.72 15.87
C PHE A 223 1.47 -7.04 16.92
N PHE A 224 1.91 -6.06 17.74
CA PHE A 224 2.93 -6.32 18.78
C PHE A 224 2.36 -6.47 20.19
N TYR A 225 1.04 -6.47 20.32
CA TYR A 225 0.32 -6.67 21.58
C TYR A 225 -0.51 -7.95 21.54
N ASP A 226 -0.78 -8.50 22.72
CA ASP A 226 -1.63 -9.69 22.85
C ASP A 226 -3.08 -9.35 22.42
N PRO A 227 -3.71 -10.15 21.54
CA PRO A 227 -5.08 -9.89 21.08
C PRO A 227 -6.14 -9.88 22.19
N LEU A 228 -5.89 -10.59 23.29
CA LEU A 228 -6.78 -10.70 24.44
C LEU A 228 -6.41 -9.67 25.53
N ASN A 229 -5.14 -9.25 25.58
CA ASN A 229 -4.68 -8.21 26.48
C ASN A 229 -3.87 -7.13 25.73
N PRO A 230 -4.53 -6.07 25.23
CA PRO A 230 -3.89 -5.00 24.45
C PRO A 230 -2.83 -4.19 25.20
N GLN A 231 -2.64 -4.41 26.50
CA GLN A 231 -1.59 -3.78 27.31
C GLN A 231 -0.35 -4.66 27.47
N LEU A 232 -0.39 -5.91 26.99
CA LEU A 232 0.71 -6.86 27.10
C LEU A 232 1.45 -6.94 25.75
N PRO A 233 2.67 -6.40 25.64
CA PRO A 233 3.49 -6.60 24.46
C PRO A 233 3.91 -8.06 24.33
N ILE A 234 3.78 -8.63 23.13
CA ILE A 234 4.22 -10.00 22.81
C ILE A 234 5.63 -10.05 22.24
N VAL A 235 6.20 -8.90 21.87
CA VAL A 235 7.58 -8.78 21.37
C VAL A 235 8.53 -8.43 22.51
N ASP A 236 9.74 -8.97 22.43
CA ASP A 236 10.85 -8.69 23.35
C ASP A 236 11.73 -7.53 22.86
N GLY A 237 11.70 -7.25 21.56
CA GLY A 237 12.43 -6.15 20.92
C GLY A 237 11.88 -5.85 19.54
N VAL A 238 12.18 -4.65 19.04
CA VAL A 238 11.74 -4.19 17.72
C VAL A 238 12.93 -3.70 16.91
N VAL A 239 13.02 -4.11 15.65
CA VAL A 239 13.98 -3.60 14.68
C VAL A 239 13.23 -3.01 13.49
N SER A 240 13.42 -1.71 13.26
CA SER A 240 12.92 -1.06 12.05
C SER A 240 13.94 -1.13 10.94
N LEU A 241 13.52 -1.67 9.80
CA LEU A 241 14.31 -1.72 8.55
C LEU A 241 13.81 -0.70 7.52
N THR A 242 12.98 0.27 7.95
CA THR A 242 12.40 1.26 7.03
C THR A 242 13.36 2.41 6.72
N GLY A 243 14.30 2.71 7.61
CA GLY A 243 15.14 3.91 7.53
C GLY A 243 14.39 5.24 7.70
N PHE A 244 13.09 5.20 8.05
CA PHE A 244 12.27 6.37 8.30
C PHE A 244 11.95 6.54 9.79
N ALA A 245 11.47 7.72 10.14
CA ALA A 245 10.81 7.92 11.43
C ALA A 245 9.62 6.95 11.56
N LEU A 246 9.32 6.51 12.79
CA LEU A 246 8.17 5.62 13.05
C LEU A 246 6.84 6.28 12.64
N VAL A 247 6.75 7.61 12.74
CA VAL A 247 5.62 8.39 12.24
C VAL A 247 6.11 9.55 11.38
N GLY A 248 5.67 9.52 10.12
CA GLY A 248 5.87 10.56 9.13
C GLY A 248 7.00 10.29 8.15
N GLY A 249 6.91 10.97 7.01
CA GLY A 249 7.91 10.91 5.94
C GLY A 249 8.98 11.99 6.05
N PRO A 250 9.91 12.06 5.09
CA PRO A 250 10.96 13.08 5.03
C PRO A 250 10.41 14.52 5.10
N ALA A 251 9.21 14.76 4.57
CA ALA A 251 8.60 16.08 4.53
C ALA A 251 7.96 16.52 5.86
N ARG A 252 7.50 15.58 6.71
CA ARG A 252 6.85 15.89 7.99
C ARG A 252 6.86 14.66 8.90
N GLN A 253 7.45 14.82 10.07
CA GLN A 253 7.63 13.77 11.10
C GLN A 253 6.86 14.14 12.37
N ASP A 254 6.35 13.13 13.07
CA ASP A 254 5.64 13.27 14.34
C ASP A 254 6.35 12.45 15.43
N HIS A 255 7.45 13.01 15.93
CA HIS A 255 8.24 12.37 16.99
C HIS A 255 7.47 12.21 18.32
N PRO A 256 6.65 13.18 18.78
CA PRO A 256 5.87 13.00 20.00
C PRO A 256 4.99 11.74 19.97
N LYS A 257 4.26 11.53 18.88
CA LYS A 257 3.44 10.32 18.72
C LYS A 257 4.28 9.04 18.68
N ALA A 258 5.41 9.07 17.99
CA ALA A 258 6.33 7.92 17.94
C ALA A 258 6.86 7.57 19.34
N VAL A 259 7.26 8.57 20.13
CA VAL A 259 7.77 8.39 21.50
C VAL A 259 6.68 7.85 22.42
N GLU A 260 5.45 8.34 22.32
CA GLU A 260 4.32 7.84 23.10
C GLU A 260 4.09 6.34 22.88
N VAL A 261 4.02 5.91 21.61
CA VAL A 261 3.79 4.51 21.23
C VAL A 261 4.95 3.62 21.67
N LEU A 262 6.19 4.03 21.44
CA LEU A 262 7.36 3.25 21.85
C LEU A 262 7.51 3.16 23.36
N LYS A 263 7.14 4.22 24.10
CA LYS A 263 7.10 4.19 25.58
C LYS A 263 6.03 3.24 26.10
N SER A 264 4.85 3.20 25.45
CA SER A 264 3.80 2.24 25.80
C SER A 264 4.25 0.81 25.52
N LEU A 265 4.92 0.57 24.40
CA LEU A 265 5.47 -0.75 24.07
C LEU A 265 6.56 -1.17 25.07
N ASN A 266 7.37 -0.21 25.52
CA ASN A 266 8.42 -0.40 26.52
C ASN A 266 9.37 -1.58 26.20
N ARG A 267 9.87 -1.61 24.95
CA ARG A 267 10.84 -2.59 24.45
C ARG A 267 12.00 -1.87 23.74
N PRO A 268 13.20 -2.48 23.65
CA PRO A 268 14.28 -1.94 22.84
C PRO A 268 13.80 -1.71 21.40
N TYR A 269 14.01 -0.49 20.90
CA TYR A 269 13.70 -0.11 19.53
C TYR A 269 15.00 0.25 18.79
N MET A 270 15.35 -0.58 17.82
CA MET A 270 16.55 -0.43 17.00
C MET A 270 16.15 -0.03 15.57
N VAL A 271 17.03 0.70 14.89
CA VAL A 271 16.83 1.09 13.50
C VAL A 271 18.07 0.73 12.71
N ALA A 272 17.89 0.01 11.60
CA ALA A 272 18.92 -0.17 10.58
C ALA A 272 18.49 0.55 9.31
N LEU A 273 19.37 1.40 8.77
CA LEU A 273 19.08 2.15 7.55
C LEU A 273 19.15 1.21 6.34
N PRO A 274 18.23 1.30 5.36
CA PRO A 274 18.29 0.51 4.13
C PRO A 274 19.60 0.61 3.37
N LEU A 275 20.31 1.74 3.49
CA LEU A 275 21.65 1.97 2.92
C LEU A 275 22.68 0.90 3.33
N VAL A 276 22.48 0.23 4.47
CA VAL A 276 23.36 -0.85 4.93
C VAL A 276 23.32 -2.07 4.01
N PHE A 277 22.27 -2.20 3.18
CA PHE A 277 22.10 -3.29 2.22
C PHE A 277 22.52 -2.92 0.78
N GLN A 278 22.85 -1.66 0.53
CA GLN A 278 23.35 -1.21 -0.78
C GLN A 278 24.86 -1.39 -0.85
N THR A 279 25.35 -1.83 -2.01
CA THR A 279 26.80 -1.85 -2.24
C THR A 279 27.33 -0.43 -2.38
N THR A 280 28.60 -0.20 -2.06
CA THR A 280 29.25 1.11 -2.26
C THR A 280 29.18 1.57 -3.71
N GLN A 281 29.23 0.63 -4.67
CA GLN A 281 29.14 0.92 -6.11
C GLN A 281 27.74 1.32 -6.57
N GLU A 282 26.66 0.88 -5.91
CA GLU A 282 25.29 1.33 -6.20
C GLU A 282 24.97 2.69 -5.56
N TRP A 283 25.80 3.11 -4.59
CA TRP A 283 25.62 4.36 -3.86
C TRP A 283 26.32 5.55 -4.52
N GLU A 284 27.50 5.34 -5.14
CA GLU A 284 28.24 6.34 -5.94
C GLU A 284 27.53 6.67 -7.27
#